data_AF-A0A822D3T1-F1
#
_entry.id   AF-A0A822D3T1-F1
#
_cell.length_a   1.000
_cell.length_b   1.000
_cell.length_c   1.000
_cell.angle_alpha   90.00
_cell.angle_beta   90.00
_cell.angle_gamma   90.00
#
_symmetry.space_group_name_H-M   'P 1'
#
loop_
_entity.id
_entity.type
_entity.pdbx_description
1 polymer ?
#
loop_
_entity_poly.entity_id
_entity_poly.type
_entity_poly.pdbx_seq_one_letter_code
_entity_poly.pdbx_strand_id
1 'polypeptide(L)'
;MAKMDTILLPPPPPPPPPTIAPPSIIIPKGDSGINIADELKGATKVILLKNMVGPGEVDDLLDSETKRRMSKYGEGEKCLIYEIPEAPEDEAVRIFVEFKRVESAIK
;
A
#
# COMPACT_ATOMS: atom_id res chain seq x y z
N MET A 1 7.62 13.57 -79.32
CA MET A 1 8.91 12.88 -79.11
C MET A 1 9.61 13.54 -77.95
N ALA A 2 10.14 12.74 -77.00
CA ALA A 2 10.64 13.13 -75.67
C ALA A 2 9.51 13.54 -74.70
N LYS A 3 9.44 13.02 -73.48
CA LYS A 3 10.55 12.90 -72.52
C LYS A 3 10.58 11.54 -71.83
N MET A 4 11.81 11.13 -71.54
CA MET A 4 12.17 9.97 -70.75
C MET A 4 12.06 10.38 -69.29
N ASP A 5 10.95 10.07 -68.64
CA ASP A 5 10.84 10.22 -67.19
C ASP A 5 11.43 8.98 -66.53
N THR A 6 12.72 9.08 -66.23
CA THR A 6 13.46 8.19 -65.33
C THR A 6 12.64 8.00 -64.06
N ILE A 7 12.10 6.80 -63.88
CA ILE A 7 11.37 6.41 -62.67
C ILE A 7 12.40 6.28 -61.54
N LEU A 8 12.63 7.39 -60.84
CA LEU A 8 13.34 7.43 -59.56
C LEU A 8 12.49 6.67 -58.54
N LEU A 9 12.80 5.39 -58.34
CA LEU A 9 12.26 4.61 -57.23
C LEU A 9 12.66 5.31 -55.91
N PRO A 10 11.72 5.52 -54.97
CA PRO A 10 12.05 6.08 -53.67
C PRO A 10 13.00 5.13 -52.91
N PRO A 11 13.92 5.67 -52.09
CA PRO A 11 14.83 4.84 -51.30
C PRO A 11 14.04 3.95 -50.32
N PRO A 12 14.55 2.75 -49.99
CA PRO A 12 13.93 1.89 -49.00
C PRO A 12 13.91 2.56 -47.62
N PRO A 13 12.89 2.29 -46.78
CA PRO A 13 12.84 2.82 -45.42
C PRO A 13 14.03 2.29 -44.59
N PRO A 14 14.55 3.08 -43.64
CA PRO A 14 15.59 2.63 -42.73
C PRO A 14 15.10 1.45 -41.88
N PRO A 15 16.01 0.54 -41.47
CA PRO A 15 15.66 -0.54 -40.55
C PRO A 15 15.15 0.05 -39.21
N PRO A 16 14.21 -0.64 -38.54
CA PRO A 16 13.78 -0.22 -37.22
C PRO A 16 14.95 -0.26 -36.23
N PRO A 17 14.99 0.65 -35.24
CA PRO A 17 15.99 0.60 -34.18
C PRO A 17 15.87 -0.72 -33.40
N PRO A 18 16.96 -1.20 -32.78
CA PRO A 18 16.88 -2.34 -31.89
C PRO A 18 15.90 -2.00 -30.75
N THR A 19 14.79 -2.74 -30.69
CA THR A 19 13.93 -2.74 -29.51
C THR A 19 14.74 -3.34 -28.38
N ILE A 20 15.30 -2.50 -27.52
CA ILE A 20 15.75 -2.92 -26.21
C ILE A 20 14.46 -3.22 -25.45
N ALA A 21 14.14 -4.51 -25.33
CA ALA A 21 13.03 -4.95 -24.50
C ALA A 21 13.24 -4.36 -23.09
N PRO A 22 12.20 -3.76 -22.46
CA PRO A 22 12.31 -3.41 -21.05
C PRO A 22 12.68 -4.67 -20.27
N PRO A 23 13.49 -4.58 -19.20
CA PRO A 23 13.69 -5.72 -18.33
C PRO A 23 12.32 -6.18 -17.88
N SER A 24 11.98 -7.44 -18.18
CA SER A 24 10.84 -8.10 -17.57
C SER A 24 11.11 -8.09 -16.07
N ILE A 25 10.56 -7.09 -15.39
CA ILE A 25 10.42 -7.11 -13.95
C ILE A 25 9.57 -8.34 -13.71
N ILE A 26 10.23 -9.40 -13.22
CA ILE A 26 9.57 -10.56 -12.67
C ILE A 26 8.85 -10.02 -11.45
N ILE A 27 7.63 -9.53 -11.65
CA ILE A 27 6.68 -9.34 -10.57
C ILE A 27 6.44 -10.78 -10.12
N PRO A 28 6.91 -11.21 -8.94
CA PRO A 28 6.44 -12.48 -8.43
C PRO A 28 4.92 -12.34 -8.38
N LYS A 29 4.22 -13.06 -9.25
CA LYS A 29 2.83 -13.40 -9.00
C LYS A 29 2.89 -14.16 -7.70
N GLY A 30 2.70 -13.42 -6.60
CA GLY A 30 2.37 -13.99 -5.32
C GLY A 30 1.10 -14.78 -5.53
N ASP A 31 1.25 -16.05 -5.86
CA ASP A 31 0.33 -17.07 -5.41
C ASP A 31 0.47 -17.15 -3.89
N SER A 32 0.08 -16.07 -3.23
CA SER A 32 -0.22 -16.10 -1.82
C SER A 32 -1.68 -16.49 -1.76
N GLY A 33 -1.91 -17.79 -1.98
CA GLY A 33 -2.96 -18.49 -1.25
C GLY A 33 -2.62 -18.35 0.23
N ILE A 34 -2.79 -17.15 0.77
CA ILE A 34 -2.84 -16.91 2.19
C ILE A 34 -4.05 -17.73 2.60
N ASN A 35 -3.80 -18.88 3.22
CA ASN A 35 -4.85 -19.60 3.90
C ASN A 35 -5.31 -18.63 4.99
N ILE A 36 -6.34 -17.84 4.69
CA ILE A 36 -6.87 -16.81 5.57
C ILE A 36 -7.13 -17.40 6.97
N ALA A 37 -7.43 -18.69 7.03
CA ALA A 37 -7.57 -19.48 8.25
C ALA A 37 -6.30 -19.58 9.14
N ASP A 38 -5.11 -19.64 8.56
CA ASP A 38 -3.84 -19.63 9.31
C ASP A 38 -3.49 -18.21 9.78
N GLU A 39 -3.80 -17.18 8.98
CA GLU A 39 -3.62 -15.78 9.35
C GLU A 39 -4.63 -15.32 10.42
N LEU A 40 -5.84 -15.90 10.41
CA LEU A 40 -6.87 -15.77 11.45
C LEU A 40 -6.46 -16.48 12.77
N LYS A 41 -5.47 -17.37 12.74
CA LYS A 41 -5.10 -18.22 13.89
C LYS A 41 -4.22 -17.43 14.87
N GLY A 42 -4.88 -16.58 15.65
CA GLY A 42 -4.23 -15.66 16.61
C GLY A 42 -4.47 -14.19 16.29
N ALA A 43 -5.08 -13.89 15.14
CA ALA A 43 -5.57 -12.56 14.85
C ALA A 43 -6.66 -12.16 15.84
N THR A 44 -6.56 -10.95 16.36
CA THR A 44 -7.60 -10.36 17.19
C THR A 44 -8.28 -9.25 16.42
N LYS A 45 -9.49 -8.90 16.86
CA LYS A 45 -10.18 -7.71 16.34
C LYS A 45 -9.50 -6.39 16.70
N VAL A 46 -8.42 -6.41 17.50
CA VAL A 46 -7.70 -5.24 17.96
C VAL A 46 -6.34 -5.16 17.29
N ILE A 47 -6.03 -4.01 16.71
CA ILE A 47 -4.69 -3.67 16.21
C ILE A 47 -4.02 -2.66 17.15
N LEU A 48 -2.70 -2.71 17.23
CA LEU A 48 -1.87 -1.74 17.93
C LEU A 48 -1.06 -0.94 16.92
N LEU A 49 -1.24 0.38 16.90
CA LEU A 49 -0.39 1.31 16.17
C LEU A 49 0.62 1.92 17.16
N LYS A 50 1.90 1.83 16.83
CA LYS A 50 3.03 2.44 17.55
C LYS A 50 3.70 3.49 16.67
N ASN A 51 4.47 4.38 17.27
CA ASN A 51 5.23 5.42 16.57
C ASN A 51 4.35 6.29 15.65
N MET A 52 3.08 6.48 16.02
CA MET A 52 2.13 7.25 15.22
C MET A 52 2.20 8.75 15.56
N VAL A 53 2.52 9.06 16.81
CA VAL A 53 2.73 10.39 17.38
C VAL A 53 3.75 10.29 18.51
N GLY A 54 4.44 11.39 18.83
CA GLY A 54 5.37 11.48 19.95
C GLY A 54 4.67 11.70 21.30
N PRO A 55 5.43 11.64 22.41
CA PRO A 55 4.93 11.99 23.74
C PRO A 55 4.46 13.45 23.78
N GLY A 56 3.29 13.70 24.37
CA GLY A 56 2.68 15.02 24.44
C GLY A 56 2.03 15.53 23.14
N GLU A 57 2.06 14.74 22.06
CA GLU A 57 1.38 15.06 20.78
C GLU A 57 0.02 14.36 20.64
N VAL A 58 -0.54 13.87 21.75
CA VAL A 58 -1.89 13.28 21.76
C VAL A 58 -2.93 14.40 21.80
N ASP A 59 -3.54 14.68 20.66
CA ASP A 59 -4.62 15.68 20.51
C ASP A 59 -6.03 15.06 20.45
N ASP A 60 -7.06 15.90 20.60
CA ASP A 60 -8.47 15.49 20.60
C ASP A 60 -8.98 14.98 19.23
N LEU A 61 -8.29 15.29 18.13
CA LEU A 61 -8.68 14.88 16.78
C LEU A 61 -8.04 13.54 16.38
N LEU A 62 -6.96 13.13 17.05
CA LEU A 62 -6.20 11.91 16.75
C LEU A 62 -7.08 10.66 16.69
N ASP A 63 -8.02 10.51 17.63
CA ASP A 63 -8.98 9.41 17.66
C ASP A 63 -9.84 9.37 16.39
N SER A 64 -10.42 10.52 16.03
CA SER A 64 -11.36 10.64 14.91
C SER A 64 -10.64 10.49 13.57
N GLU A 65 -9.45 11.05 13.42
CA GLU A 65 -8.62 10.93 12.22
C GLU A 65 -8.13 9.49 12.02
N THR A 66 -7.68 8.83 13.10
CA THR A 66 -7.29 7.41 13.05
C THR A 66 -8.46 6.52 12.66
N LYS A 67 -9.63 6.69 13.29
CA LYS A 67 -10.85 5.95 12.95
C LYS A 67 -11.27 6.18 11.50
N ARG A 68 -11.24 7.43 11.02
CA ARG A 68 -11.58 7.77 9.64
C ARG A 68 -10.67 7.06 8.65
N ARG A 69 -9.35 7.06 8.91
CA ARG A 69 -8.37 6.36 8.06
C ARG A 69 -8.56 4.85 8.07
N MET A 70 -8.97 4.29 9.20
CA MET A 70 -9.21 2.86 9.36
C MET A 70 -10.55 2.39 8.81
N SER A 71 -11.50 3.31 8.57
CA SER A 71 -12.80 3.02 7.94
C SER A 71 -12.68 2.33 6.57
N LYS A 72 -11.54 2.42 5.88
CA LYS A 72 -11.28 1.73 4.61
C LYS A 72 -11.04 0.21 4.77
N TYR A 73 -10.63 -0.23 5.95
CA TYR A 73 -10.40 -1.66 6.28
C TYR A 73 -11.61 -2.28 6.98
N GLY A 74 -12.32 -1.47 7.77
CA GLY A 74 -13.53 -1.87 8.44
C GLY A 74 -14.03 -0.79 9.37
N GLU A 75 -15.25 -0.95 9.86
CA GLU A 75 -15.80 -0.05 10.85
C GLU A 75 -15.10 -0.29 12.21
N GLY A 76 -14.34 0.71 12.65
CA GLY A 76 -13.73 0.73 13.98
C GLY A 76 -14.80 0.93 15.05
N GLU A 77 -14.95 -0.04 15.94
CA GLU A 77 -15.91 0.00 17.05
C GLU A 77 -15.37 0.85 18.20
N LYS A 78 -14.07 0.72 18.50
CA LYS A 78 -13.43 1.42 19.61
C LYS A 78 -12.02 1.82 19.24
N CYS A 79 -11.58 2.97 19.72
CA CYS A 79 -10.18 3.37 19.67
C CYS A 79 -9.78 3.83 21.07
N LEU A 80 -8.60 3.40 21.52
CA LEU A 80 -8.04 3.73 22.81
C LEU A 80 -6.62 4.23 22.58
N ILE A 81 -6.38 5.49 22.94
CA ILE A 81 -5.06 6.09 22.89
C ILE A 81 -4.52 6.09 24.32
N TYR A 82 -3.32 5.54 24.50
CA TYR A 82 -2.65 5.47 25.78
C TYR A 82 -1.21 5.95 25.65
N GLU A 83 -0.87 6.98 26.42
CA GLU A 83 0.49 7.48 26.53
C GLU A 83 1.17 6.85 27.75
N ILE A 84 2.34 6.26 27.54
CA ILE A 84 3.15 5.63 28.57
C ILE A 84 4.23 6.62 28.99
N PRO A 85 4.20 7.12 30.24
CA PRO A 85 5.28 7.95 30.74
C PRO A 85 6.59 7.16 30.77
N GLU A 86 7.70 7.82 30.47
CA GLU A 86 9.07 7.25 30.52
C GLU A 86 9.36 6.12 29.51
N ALA A 87 8.46 5.86 28.55
CA ALA A 87 8.74 4.99 27.41
C ALA A 87 9.59 5.69 26.33
N PRO A 88 10.34 4.94 25.49
CA PRO A 88 11.04 5.51 24.35
C PRO A 88 10.04 6.14 23.36
N GLU A 89 10.50 7.13 22.58
CA GLU A 89 9.62 7.94 21.72
C GLU A 89 8.72 7.12 20.78
N ASP A 90 9.24 6.00 20.26
CA ASP A 90 8.52 5.12 19.32
C ASP A 90 7.45 4.26 20.01
N GLU A 91 7.52 4.14 21.33
CA GLU A 91 6.58 3.39 22.17
C GLU A 91 5.76 4.24 23.12
N ALA A 92 6.06 5.54 23.19
CA ALA A 92 5.47 6.47 24.13
C ALA A 92 3.95 6.56 23.96
N VAL A 93 3.45 6.43 22.73
CA VAL A 93 2.00 6.43 22.45
C VAL A 93 1.57 5.12 21.79
N ARG A 94 0.57 4.48 22.40
CA ARG A 94 -0.06 3.26 21.91
C ARG A 94 -1.49 3.54 21.53
N ILE A 95 -1.82 3.33 20.26
CA ILE A 95 -3.18 3.51 19.75
C ILE A 95 -3.74 2.15 19.43
N PHE A 96 -4.72 1.72 20.22
CA PHE A 96 -5.45 0.48 19.99
C PHE A 96 -6.71 0.77 19.20
N VAL A 97 -6.90 0.08 18.07
CA VAL A 97 -8.14 0.18 17.29
C VAL A 97 -8.80 -1.18 17.26
N GLU A 98 -10.02 -1.25 17.77
CA GLU A 98 -10.87 -2.43 17.76
C GLU A 98 -11.86 -2.34 16.60
N PHE A 99 -11.88 -3.35 15.75
CA PHE A 99 -12.84 -3.49 14.66
C PHE A 99 -14.03 -4.37 15.06
N LYS A 100 -15.15 -4.19 14.36
CA LYS A 100 -16.30 -5.09 14.51
C LYS A 100 -16.01 -6.53 14.08
N ARG A 101 -15.07 -6.74 13.15
CA ARG A 101 -14.73 -8.04 12.58
C ARG A 101 -13.22 -8.26 12.65
N VAL A 102 -12.82 -9.48 12.97
CA VAL A 102 -11.40 -9.88 12.99
C VAL A 102 -10.78 -9.76 11.60
N GLU A 103 -11.55 -10.04 10.55
CA GLU A 103 -11.11 -9.90 9.14
C GLU A 103 -10.66 -8.48 8.79
N SER A 104 -11.25 -7.45 9.42
CA SER A 104 -10.86 -6.05 9.23
C SER A 104 -9.52 -5.71 9.89
N ALA A 105 -9.11 -6.47 10.91
CA ALA A 105 -7.85 -6.28 11.60
C ALA A 105 -6.67 -6.99 10.93
N ILE A 106 -6.94 -7.88 9.97
CA ILE A 106 -5.94 -8.70 9.27
C ILE A 106 -5.48 -8.07 7.94
N LYS A 107 -6.22 -7.08 7.42
CA LYS A 107 -6.12 -6.62 6.03
C LYS A 107 -5.24 -5.38 5.83
#